data_AF-A0A7V9CBX7-F1
#
_entry.id   AF-A0A7V9CBX7-F1
#
_cell.length_a   1.000
_cell.length_b   1.000
_cell.length_c   1.000
_cell.angle_alpha   90.00
_cell.angle_beta   90.00
_cell.angle_gamma   90.00
#
_symmetry.space_group_name_H-M   'P 1'
#
loop_
_entity.id
_entity.type
_entity.pdbx_description
1 polymer ?
#
loop_
_entity_poly.entity_id
_entity_poly.type
_entity_poly.pdbx_seq_one_letter_code
_entity_poly.pdbx_strand_id
1 'polypeptide(L)'
;GASLYFTVAAAQTDDPIAQWWQAKSGACDAILAAGGSITHHHAVGTDHRDRNQREVGPLAIEALQEVKSRFDPKGIMNPGVLIPEAAAPRIE
;
A
#
# COMPACT_ATOMS: atom_id res chain seq x y z
N GLY A 1 -15.71 -6.71 14.29
CA GLY A 1 -14.98 -5.45 14.10
C GLY A 1 -15.92 -4.36 13.61
N ALA A 2 -15.40 -3.20 13.27
CA ALA A 2 -16.16 -2.08 12.70
C ALA A 2 -15.34 -1.42 11.57
N SER A 3 -16.02 -0.74 10.65
CA SER A 3 -15.39 0.11 9.64
C SER A 3 -15.38 1.55 10.15
N LEU A 4 -14.20 2.11 10.38
CA LEU A 4 -14.04 3.48 10.89
C LEU A 4 -13.69 4.42 9.75
N TYR A 5 -14.33 5.59 9.73
CA TYR A 5 -14.10 6.63 8.73
C TYR A 5 -13.65 7.92 9.39
N PHE A 6 -12.67 8.57 8.80
CA PHE A 6 -12.11 9.82 9.27
C PHE A 6 -12.13 10.84 8.13
N THR A 7 -12.57 12.05 8.43
CA THR A 7 -12.42 13.21 7.55
C THR A 7 -11.37 14.13 8.17
N VAL A 8 -10.36 14.51 7.39
CA VAL A 8 -9.27 15.38 7.84
C VAL A 8 -9.28 16.65 7.01
N ALA A 9 -9.20 17.79 7.68
CA ALA A 9 -9.10 19.10 7.05
C ALA A 9 -8.12 19.98 7.84
N ALA A 10 -7.33 20.78 7.13
CA ALA A 10 -6.40 21.75 7.70
C ALA A 10 -6.21 22.92 6.73
N ALA A 11 -5.77 24.08 7.24
CA ALA A 11 -5.27 25.14 6.37
C ALA A 11 -4.01 24.67 5.63
N GLN A 12 -3.92 25.01 4.34
CA GLN A 12 -2.75 24.67 3.52
C GLN A 12 -1.53 25.47 3.98
N THR A 13 -0.38 24.80 4.07
CA THR A 13 0.93 25.45 4.18
C THR A 13 1.45 25.84 2.79
N ASP A 14 2.66 26.42 2.74
CA ASP A 14 3.36 26.71 1.49
C ASP A 14 3.68 25.45 0.67
N ASP A 15 3.74 24.27 1.31
CA ASP A 15 3.86 22.95 0.67
C ASP A 15 2.76 21.99 1.16
N PRO A 16 1.55 22.07 0.57
CA PRO A 16 0.40 21.29 1.02
C PRO A 16 0.54 19.79 0.71
N ILE A 17 1.37 19.41 -0.27
CA ILE A 17 1.58 18.00 -0.62
C ILE A 17 2.45 17.33 0.44
N ALA A 18 3.57 17.96 0.82
CA ALA A 18 4.40 17.44 1.91
C ALA A 18 3.62 17.42 3.25
N GLN A 19 2.84 18.47 3.52
CA GLN A 19 1.93 18.53 4.67
C GLN A 19 0.98 17.31 4.71
N TRP A 20 0.34 17.00 3.57
CA TRP A 20 -0.54 15.85 3.46
C TRP A 20 0.19 14.53 3.70
N TRP A 21 1.36 14.32 3.08
CA TRP A 21 2.13 13.09 3.24
C TRP A 21 2.53 12.83 4.69
N GLN A 22 2.96 13.86 5.42
CA GLN A 22 3.29 13.75 6.83
C GLN A 22 2.07 13.31 7.65
N ALA A 23 0.93 13.98 7.46
CA ALA A 23 -0.31 13.66 8.17
C ALA A 23 -0.81 12.25 7.84
N LYS A 24 -0.83 11.90 6.54
CA LYS A 24 -1.26 10.60 6.04
C LYS A 24 -0.39 9.46 6.56
N SER A 25 0.94 9.62 6.55
CA SER A 25 1.84 8.60 7.11
C SER A 25 1.59 8.39 8.59
N GLY A 26 1.56 9.47 9.38
CA GLY A 26 1.34 9.37 10.82
C GLY A 26 0.00 8.71 11.17
N ALA A 27 -1.07 9.04 10.44
CA ALA A 27 -2.37 8.40 10.61
C ALA A 27 -2.34 6.91 10.27
N CYS A 28 -1.74 6.53 9.13
CA CYS A 28 -1.62 5.13 8.72
C CYS A 28 -0.78 4.29 9.69
N ASP A 29 0.34 4.83 10.17
CA ASP A 29 1.20 4.14 11.14
C ASP A 29 0.49 3.97 12.49
N ALA A 30 -0.29 4.97 12.92
CA ALA A 30 -1.13 4.87 14.11
C ALA A 30 -2.25 3.82 13.98
N ILE A 31 -2.90 3.72 12.80
CA ILE A 31 -3.91 2.69 12.53
C ILE A 31 -3.32 1.29 12.69
N LEU A 32 -2.17 1.03 12.06
CA LEU A 32 -1.51 -0.28 12.16
C LEU A 32 -1.06 -0.58 13.60
N ALA A 33 -0.49 0.40 14.30
CA ALA A 33 -0.06 0.24 15.69
C ALA A 33 -1.23 -0.06 16.64
N ALA A 34 -2.44 0.43 16.33
CA ALA A 34 -3.67 0.14 17.05
C ALA A 34 -4.31 -1.21 16.66
N GLY A 35 -3.71 -1.97 15.74
CA GLY A 35 -4.22 -3.24 15.25
C GLY A 35 -5.34 -3.13 14.20
N GLY A 36 -5.50 -1.96 13.58
CA GLY A 36 -6.41 -1.77 12.45
C GLY A 36 -5.81 -2.23 11.12
N SER A 37 -6.67 -2.57 10.16
CA SER A 37 -6.24 -2.82 8.77
C SER A 37 -5.99 -1.49 8.04
N ILE A 38 -5.05 -1.47 7.10
CA ILE A 38 -4.63 -0.25 6.39
C ILE A 38 -5.72 0.32 5.49
N THR A 39 -6.62 -0.54 5.01
CA THR A 39 -7.77 -0.17 4.21
C THR A 39 -8.94 -1.09 4.56
N HIS A 40 -10.16 -0.55 4.43
CA HIS A 40 -11.39 -1.35 4.48
C HIS A 40 -11.90 -1.66 3.07
N HIS A 41 -12.07 -0.63 2.24
CA HIS A 41 -12.69 -0.75 0.91
C HIS A 41 -12.14 0.23 -0.13
N HIS A 42 -11.24 1.15 0.25
CA HIS A 42 -10.59 2.07 -0.69
C HIS A 42 -9.45 1.42 -1.49
N ALA A 43 -9.26 0.10 -1.31
CA ALA A 43 -8.16 -0.67 -1.85
C ALA A 43 -6.78 -0.19 -1.36
N VAL A 44 -5.73 -0.85 -1.85
CA VAL A 44 -4.34 -0.61 -1.46
C VAL A 44 -3.74 0.51 -2.30
N GLY A 45 -3.66 0.31 -3.62
CA GLY A 45 -3.00 1.27 -4.53
C GLY A 45 -1.55 1.54 -4.14
N THR A 46 -0.93 2.54 -4.76
CA THR A 46 0.44 2.96 -4.39
C THR A 46 0.49 3.62 -3.01
N ASP A 47 -0.60 4.26 -2.57
CA ASP A 47 -0.70 4.99 -1.31
C ASP A 47 -0.53 4.09 -0.07
N HIS A 48 -1.16 2.91 -0.10
CA HIS A 48 -1.12 1.96 1.02
C HIS A 48 -0.20 0.76 0.79
N ARG A 49 0.38 0.58 -0.40
CA ARG A 49 1.19 -0.61 -0.78
C ARG A 49 2.20 -1.04 0.27
N ASP A 50 3.05 -0.11 0.70
CA ASP A 50 4.17 -0.42 1.58
C ASP A 50 3.72 -0.71 3.02
N ARG A 51 2.54 -0.22 3.43
CA ARG A 51 1.91 -0.55 4.72
C ARG A 51 1.15 -1.88 4.62
N ASN A 52 0.47 -2.14 3.50
CA ASN A 52 -0.17 -3.41 3.22
C ASN A 52 0.84 -4.57 3.27
N GLN A 53 2.04 -4.41 2.71
CA GLN A 53 3.11 -5.41 2.81
C GLN A 53 3.46 -5.77 4.26
N ARG A 54 3.50 -4.77 5.16
CA ARG A 54 3.75 -4.99 6.59
C ARG A 54 2.58 -5.70 7.26
N GLU A 55 1.36 -5.37 6.85
CA GLU A 55 0.13 -5.97 7.38
C GLU A 55 -0.04 -7.45 6.97
N VAL A 56 0.09 -7.76 5.67
CA VAL A 56 -0.17 -9.11 5.15
C VAL A 56 1.05 -10.04 5.27
N GLY A 57 2.25 -9.47 5.42
CA GLY A 57 3.49 -10.20 5.56
C GLY A 57 4.06 -10.76 4.25
N PRO A 58 5.33 -11.24 4.27
CA PRO A 58 6.08 -11.62 3.08
C PRO A 58 5.45 -12.78 2.30
N LEU A 59 4.92 -13.80 2.99
CA LEU A 59 4.31 -14.97 2.34
C LEU A 59 3.11 -14.60 1.46
N ALA A 60 2.26 -13.67 1.92
CA ALA A 60 1.11 -13.23 1.14
C ALA A 60 1.56 -12.43 -0.10
N ILE A 61 2.63 -11.64 0.03
CA ILE A 61 3.21 -10.90 -1.10
C ILE A 61 3.81 -11.86 -2.13
N GLU A 62 4.56 -12.87 -1.70
CA GLU A 62 5.13 -13.91 -2.57
C GLU A 62 4.02 -14.67 -3.31
N ALA A 63 2.96 -15.07 -2.61
CA ALA A 63 1.81 -15.75 -3.24
C ALA A 63 1.13 -14.87 -4.32
N LEU A 64 0.97 -13.57 -4.06
CA LEU A 64 0.41 -12.63 -5.03
C LEU A 64 1.35 -12.43 -6.24
N GLN A 65 2.66 -12.39 -6.01
CA GLN A 65 3.67 -12.31 -7.09
C GLN A 65 3.63 -13.55 -7.98
N GLU A 66 3.49 -14.75 -7.41
CA GLU A 66 3.37 -16.01 -8.16
C GLU A 66 2.08 -16.07 -8.98
N VAL A 67 0.95 -15.66 -8.40
CA VAL A 67 -0.30 -15.56 -9.17
C VAL A 67 -0.13 -14.55 -10.31
N LYS A 68 0.45 -13.39 -10.02
CA LYS A 68 0.66 -12.32 -11.00
C LYS A 68 1.55 -12.78 -12.16
N SER A 69 2.62 -13.53 -11.90
CA SER A 69 3.56 -14.00 -12.94
C SER A 69 2.89 -14.95 -13.93
N ARG A 70 1.91 -15.74 -13.48
CA ARG A 70 1.14 -16.67 -14.33
C ARG A 70 0.16 -15.96 -15.26
N PHE A 71 -0.52 -14.93 -14.75
CA PHE A 71 -1.54 -14.21 -15.50
C PHE A 71 -1.01 -12.97 -16.26
N ASP A 72 0.17 -12.47 -15.90
CA ASP A 72 0.82 -11.34 -16.54
C ASP A 72 2.33 -11.55 -16.72
N PRO A 73 2.74 -12.54 -17.54
CA PRO A 73 4.15 -12.87 -17.72
C PRO A 73 4.97 -11.74 -18.36
N LYS A 74 4.31 -10.73 -18.94
CA LYS A 74 4.96 -9.55 -19.54
C LYS A 74 4.92 -8.32 -18.63
N GLY A 75 4.30 -8.41 -17.44
CA GLY A 75 4.23 -7.31 -16.48
C GLY A 75 3.47 -6.06 -16.97
N ILE A 76 2.51 -6.21 -17.88
CA ILE A 76 1.80 -5.07 -18.50
C ILE A 76 0.70 -4.52 -17.59
N MET A 77 0.04 -5.37 -16.81
CA MET A 77 -1.14 -4.98 -16.04
C MET A 77 -0.73 -4.32 -14.71
N ASN A 78 -0.50 -3.01 -14.77
CA ASN A 78 -0.33 -2.10 -13.63
C ASN A 78 0.83 -2.50 -12.69
N PRO A 79 2.08 -2.52 -13.19
CA PRO A 79 3.24 -2.93 -12.42
C PRO A 79 3.43 -2.04 -11.18
N GLY A 80 3.83 -2.66 -10.07
CA GLY A 80 4.16 -1.97 -8.84
C GLY A 80 2.99 -1.46 -8.01
N VAL A 81 1.72 -1.54 -8.43
CA VAL A 81 0.65 -0.87 -7.66
C VAL A 81 0.23 -1.61 -6.38
N LEU A 82 -0.11 -2.90 -6.46
CA LEU A 82 -0.52 -3.69 -5.28
C LEU A 82 0.65 -4.35 -4.57
N ILE A 83 1.60 -4.87 -5.35
CA ILE A 83 2.80 -5.57 -4.91
C ILE A 83 4.01 -4.88 -5.54
N PRO A 84 5.21 -4.93 -4.91
CA PRO A 84 6.43 -4.43 -5.54
C PRO A 84 6.63 -5.07 -6.90
N GLU A 85 7.26 -4.32 -7.81
CA GLU A 85 7.80 -4.94 -9.01
C GLU A 85 8.75 -6.06 -8.61
N ALA A 86 8.64 -7.20 -9.29
CA ALA A 86 9.59 -8.28 -9.12
C ALA A 86 10.98 -7.75 -9.49
N ALA A 87 11.99 -8.08 -8.68
CA ALA A 87 13.37 -7.85 -9.09
C ALA A 87 13.59 -8.52 -10.45
N ALA A 88 14.30 -7.85 -11.36
CA ALA A 88 14.60 -8.40 -12.68
C ALA A 88 15.13 -9.83 -12.54
N PRO A 89 14.74 -10.77 -13.45
CA PRO A 89 15.18 -12.15 -13.34
C PRO A 89 16.70 -12.19 -13.28
N ARG A 90 17.22 -12.88 -12.27
CA ARG A 90 18.65 -13.16 -12.14
C ARG A 90 19.00 -14.04 -13.35
N ILE A 91 19.75 -13.50 -14.30
CA ILE A 91 20.31 -14.31 -15.38
C ILE A 91 21.40 -15.17 -14.74
N GLU A 92 21.14 -16.47 -14.61
CA GLU A 92 22.19 -17.48 -14.40
C GLU A 92 22.93 -17.75 -15.71
#